data_AF-A0A2S6C1U5-F1
#
_entry.id   AF-A0A2S6C1U5-F1
#
_cell.length_a   1.000
_cell.length_b   1.000
_cell.length_c   1.000
_cell.angle_alpha   90.00
_cell.angle_beta   90.00
_cell.angle_gamma   90.00
#
_symmetry.space_group_name_H-M   'P 1'
#
loop_
_entity.id
_entity.type
_entity.pdbx_description
1 polymer ?
#
loop_
_entity_poly.entity_id
_entity_poly.type
_entity_poly.pdbx_seq_one_letter_code
_entity_poly.pdbx_strand_id
1 'polypeptide(L)'
;MNTSPAEPSKLRVNLYDAVAGRVGYEGLLLDRAGQPLPPDQVLYNRAGAPIRYAETDPYFAHRHLPTDQRLPESDMLKAIHAYASDFYASGVLGDCRADFKSLDETALIALGILLEEAAAQSLEQTGDLAFVEGLELQEGL
;
A
#
# COMPACT_ATOMS: atom_id res chain seq x y z
N MET A 1 -12.51 24.00 47.24
CA MET A 1 -11.56 23.67 46.16
C MET A 1 -12.11 22.43 45.47
N ASN A 2 -12.82 22.58 44.35
CA ASN A 2 -13.36 21.45 43.58
C ASN A 2 -12.65 21.42 42.23
N THR A 3 -11.77 20.44 42.03
CA THR A 3 -11.18 20.15 40.71
C THR A 3 -12.17 19.27 39.94
N SER A 4 -12.85 19.87 38.97
CA SER A 4 -13.72 19.16 38.02
C SER A 4 -12.87 18.21 37.16
N PRO A 5 -13.31 16.98 36.87
CA PRO A 5 -12.57 16.06 36.02
C PRO A 5 -12.53 16.63 34.59
N ALA A 6 -11.33 16.69 34.00
CA ALA A 6 -11.14 17.11 32.62
C ALA A 6 -11.79 16.07 31.69
N GLU A 7 -12.82 16.46 30.95
CA GLU A 7 -13.43 15.61 29.93
C GLU A 7 -12.41 15.31 28.81
N PRO A 8 -12.31 14.07 28.32
CA PRO A 8 -11.40 13.74 27.23
C PRO A 8 -11.84 14.51 25.97
N SER A 9 -10.99 15.44 25.52
CA SER A 9 -11.25 16.19 24.29
C SER A 9 -11.37 15.20 23.13
N LYS A 10 -12.55 15.12 22.50
CA LYS A 10 -12.75 14.34 21.27
C LYS A 10 -11.70 14.80 20.25
N LEU A 11 -10.75 13.92 19.93
CA LEU A 11 -9.70 14.19 18.96
C LEU A 11 -10.39 14.53 17.63
N ARG A 12 -10.17 15.74 17.11
CA ARG A 12 -10.70 16.18 15.83
C ARG A 12 -9.88 15.50 14.73
N VAL A 13 -10.35 14.34 14.30
CA VAL A 13 -9.80 13.61 13.15
C VAL A 13 -10.08 14.41 11.87
N ASN A 14 -9.07 14.55 11.02
CA ASN A 14 -9.19 15.16 9.70
C ASN A 14 -8.90 14.14 8.59
N LEU A 15 -9.07 14.57 7.33
CA LEU A 15 -8.79 13.74 6.15
C LEU A 15 -7.31 13.32 6.07
N TYR A 16 -6.39 14.19 6.50
CA TYR A 16 -4.96 13.86 6.56
C TYR A 16 -4.67 12.66 7.46
N ASP A 17 -5.37 12.56 8.60
CA ASP A 17 -5.18 11.43 9.51
C ASP A 17 -5.77 10.13 8.95
N ALA A 18 -6.81 10.20 8.12
CA ALA A 18 -7.30 9.04 7.38
C ALA A 18 -6.32 8.58 6.29
N VAL A 19 -5.78 9.52 5.50
CA VAL A 19 -4.82 9.23 4.41
C VAL A 19 -3.48 8.72 4.95
N ALA A 20 -2.99 9.30 6.05
CA ALA A 20 -1.75 8.85 6.69
C ALA A 20 -1.89 7.51 7.43
N GLY A 21 -3.03 6.82 7.31
CA GLY A 21 -3.30 5.56 7.99
C GLY A 21 -3.37 5.70 9.52
N ARG A 22 -3.59 6.91 10.05
CA ARG A 22 -3.71 7.18 11.49
C ARG A 22 -5.10 6.93 12.01
N VAL A 23 -6.10 6.79 11.14
CA VAL A 23 -7.50 6.48 11.50
C VAL A 23 -8.09 5.46 10.55
N GLY A 24 -8.69 4.41 11.10
CA GLY A 24 -9.46 3.39 10.40
C GLY A 24 -10.91 3.34 10.88
N TYR A 25 -11.66 2.35 10.40
CA TYR A 25 -13.08 2.17 10.73
C TYR A 25 -13.34 2.05 12.25
N GLU A 26 -12.39 1.47 13.00
CA GLU A 26 -12.51 1.28 14.45
C GLU A 26 -11.88 2.39 15.29
N GLY A 27 -11.35 3.45 14.67
CA GLY A 27 -10.75 4.60 15.36
C GLY A 27 -9.28 4.83 15.00
N LEU A 28 -8.52 5.41 15.93
CA LEU A 28 -7.12 5.79 15.69
C LEU A 28 -6.22 4.56 15.60
N LEU A 29 -5.49 4.46 14.49
CA LEU A 29 -4.46 3.48 14.22
C LEU A 29 -3.08 4.06 14.57
N LEU A 30 -2.93 4.52 15.81
CA LEU A 30 -1.70 5.14 16.29
C LEU A 30 -1.04 4.26 17.35
N ASP A 31 0.28 4.20 17.33
CA ASP A 31 1.05 3.62 18.41
C ASP A 31 0.99 4.51 19.68
N ARG A 32 1.60 4.06 20.78
CA ARG A 32 1.63 4.85 22.03
C ARG A 32 2.39 6.17 21.90
N ALA A 33 3.19 6.35 20.86
CA ALA A 33 3.94 7.57 20.55
C ALA A 33 3.23 8.48 19.52
N GLY A 34 2.03 8.11 19.05
CA GLY A 34 1.27 8.87 18.07
C GLY A 34 1.73 8.70 16.62
N GLN A 35 2.50 7.66 16.32
CA GLN A 35 2.90 7.28 14.96
C GLN A 35 1.87 6.35 14.31
N PRO A 36 1.65 6.43 12.99
CA PRO A 36 0.79 5.48 12.28
C PRO A 36 1.24 4.04 12.54
N LEU A 37 0.30 3.17 12.92
CA LEU A 37 0.57 1.76 13.11
C LEU A 37 0.85 1.10 11.75
N PRO A 38 1.86 0.22 11.69
CA PRO A 38 2.04 -0.60 10.51
C PRO A 38 0.85 -1.56 10.33
N PRO A 39 0.54 -1.97 9.09
CA PRO A 39 -0.68 -2.71 8.77
C PRO A 39 -0.79 -4.03 9.53
N ASP A 40 0.33 -4.71 9.82
CA ASP A 40 0.34 -5.91 10.64
C ASP A 40 -0.16 -5.64 12.07
N GLN A 41 0.32 -4.59 12.73
CA GLN A 41 -0.17 -4.19 14.05
C GLN A 41 -1.64 -3.78 14.05
N VAL A 42 -2.12 -3.12 12.99
CA VAL A 42 -3.54 -2.79 12.83
C VAL A 42 -4.39 -4.07 12.79
N LEU A 43 -3.96 -5.06 12.02
CA LEU A 43 -4.66 -6.34 11.89
C LEU A 43 -4.63 -7.15 13.19
N TYR A 44 -3.56 -7.07 13.98
CA TYR A 44 -3.47 -7.73 15.30
C TYR A 44 -4.28 -7.04 16.38
N ASN A 45 -4.39 -5.71 16.35
CA ASN A 45 -5.11 -4.96 17.37
C ASN A 45 -6.63 -4.98 17.16
N ARG A 46 -7.11 -5.55 16.05
CA ARG A 46 -8.53 -5.68 15.74
C ARG A 46 -9.22 -6.67 16.68
N ALA A 47 -10.45 -6.35 17.08
CA ALA A 47 -11.31 -7.29 17.81
C ALA A 47 -11.51 -8.59 17.01
N GLY A 48 -11.18 -9.73 17.61
CA GLY A 48 -11.27 -11.05 16.97
C GLY A 48 -10.04 -11.46 16.15
N ALA A 49 -8.91 -10.77 16.27
CA ALA A 49 -7.66 -11.20 15.66
C ALA A 49 -7.23 -12.59 16.18
N PRO A 50 -6.69 -13.47 15.31
CA PRO A 50 -6.16 -14.77 15.71
C PRO A 50 -5.02 -14.66 16.73
N ILE A 51 -4.89 -15.65 17.62
CA ILE A 51 -3.75 -15.76 18.54
C ILE A 51 -2.49 -16.04 17.72
N ARG A 52 -1.43 -15.26 17.95
CA ARG A 52 -0.15 -15.41 17.25
C ARG A 52 0.74 -16.46 17.92
N TYR A 53 1.35 -17.27 17.08
CA TYR A 53 2.56 -18.02 17.39
C TYR A 53 3.62 -17.61 16.38
N ALA A 54 4.87 -17.46 16.81
CA ALA A 54 5.95 -17.02 15.92
C ALA A 54 6.16 -18.01 14.75
N GLU A 55 5.82 -19.28 14.99
CA GLU A 55 5.97 -20.41 14.09
C GLU A 55 4.84 -20.50 13.04
N THR A 56 3.64 -19.98 13.34
CA THR A 56 2.43 -20.17 12.50
C THR A 56 1.76 -18.85 12.14
N ASP A 57 2.53 -17.77 12.03
CA ASP A 57 1.98 -16.44 11.82
C ASP A 57 1.39 -16.29 10.40
N PRO A 58 0.05 -16.21 10.26
CA PRO A 58 -0.59 -16.18 8.95
C PRO A 58 -0.28 -14.90 8.17
N TYR A 59 0.14 -13.82 8.82
CA TYR A 59 0.45 -12.55 8.17
C TYR A 59 1.84 -12.55 7.50
N PHE A 60 2.70 -13.52 7.82
CA PHE A 60 4.00 -13.74 7.18
C PHE A 60 3.96 -14.88 6.16
N ALA A 61 2.82 -15.06 5.48
CA ALA A 61 2.62 -16.11 4.48
C ALA A 61 3.68 -16.09 3.36
N HIS A 62 4.26 -14.93 3.03
CA HIS A 62 5.33 -14.82 2.04
C HIS A 62 6.57 -15.68 2.37
N ARG A 63 6.83 -15.99 3.65
CA ARG A 63 7.96 -16.84 4.06
C ARG A 63 7.79 -18.30 3.65
N HIS A 64 6.56 -18.71 3.34
CA HIS A 64 6.23 -20.06 2.90
C HIS A 64 6.13 -20.17 1.38
N LEU A 65 6.42 -19.09 0.65
CA LEU A 65 6.41 -19.13 -0.81
C LEU A 65 7.54 -20.03 -1.33
N PRO A 66 7.27 -20.85 -2.35
CA PRO A 66 8.30 -21.57 -3.10
C PRO A 66 9.36 -20.61 -3.66
N THR A 67 10.60 -21.09 -3.84
CA THR A 67 11.70 -20.24 -4.34
C THR A 67 11.49 -19.71 -5.76
N ASP A 68 10.65 -20.40 -6.54
CA ASP A 68 10.19 -20.05 -7.88
C ASP A 68 9.04 -19.03 -7.89
N GLN A 69 8.41 -18.75 -6.74
CA GLN A 69 7.35 -17.75 -6.61
C GLN A 69 7.89 -16.52 -5.90
N ARG A 70 8.28 -15.51 -6.68
CA ARG A 70 8.72 -14.21 -6.16
C ARG A 70 7.55 -13.23 -6.15
N LEU A 71 7.44 -12.48 -5.06
CA LEU A 71 6.54 -11.34 -4.99
C LEU A 71 7.23 -10.11 -5.61
N PRO A 72 6.44 -9.18 -6.17
CA PRO A 72 6.96 -7.90 -6.63
C PRO A 72 7.59 -7.08 -5.50
N GLU A 73 8.45 -6.15 -5.88
CA GLU A 73 9.15 -5.26 -4.94
C GLU A 73 8.17 -4.40 -4.13
N SER A 74 8.32 -4.48 -2.81
CA SER A 74 7.33 -3.90 -1.89
C SER A 74 7.28 -2.37 -1.96
N ASP A 75 8.41 -1.72 -2.21
CA ASP A 75 8.49 -0.27 -2.29
C ASP A 75 7.88 0.27 -3.58
N MET A 76 7.99 -0.48 -4.68
CA MET A 76 7.29 -0.19 -5.93
C MET A 76 5.78 -0.28 -5.73
N LEU A 77 5.30 -1.37 -5.11
CA LEU A 77 3.87 -1.54 -4.82
C LEU A 77 3.34 -0.41 -3.93
N LYS A 78 4.09 0.00 -2.89
CA LYS A 78 3.72 1.14 -2.04
C LYS A 78 3.62 2.44 -2.82
N ALA A 79 4.57 2.71 -3.73
CA ALA A 79 4.57 3.92 -4.54
C ALA A 79 3.37 3.96 -5.50
N ILE A 80 3.07 2.85 -6.17
CA ILE A 80 1.91 2.73 -7.07
C ILE A 80 0.61 2.92 -6.29
N HIS A 81 0.47 2.23 -5.16
CA HIS A 81 -0.73 2.31 -4.33
C HIS A 81 -0.94 3.73 -3.78
N ALA A 82 0.12 4.40 -3.30
CA ALA A 82 0.05 5.78 -2.83
C ALA A 82 -0.39 6.72 -3.96
N TYR A 83 0.23 6.60 -5.14
CA TYR A 83 -0.14 7.38 -6.32
C TYR A 83 -1.60 7.19 -6.72
N ALA A 84 -2.06 5.93 -6.82
CA ALA A 84 -3.43 5.62 -7.18
C ALA A 84 -4.42 6.17 -6.14
N SER A 85 -4.11 6.02 -4.85
CA SER A 85 -4.91 6.54 -3.75
C SER A 85 -5.07 8.05 -3.83
N ASP A 86 -3.96 8.78 -4.04
CA ASP A 86 -3.97 10.24 -4.19
C ASP A 86 -4.73 10.67 -5.44
N PHE A 87 -4.58 9.94 -6.55
CA PHE A 87 -5.29 10.21 -7.79
C PHE A 87 -6.81 10.06 -7.63
N TYR A 88 -7.29 8.97 -7.04
CA TYR A 88 -8.73 8.80 -6.78
C TYR A 88 -9.26 9.73 -5.68
N ALA A 89 -8.41 10.13 -4.72
CA ALA A 89 -8.75 11.14 -3.71
C ALA A 89 -8.82 12.58 -4.23
N SER A 90 -8.14 12.87 -5.34
CA SER A 90 -8.11 14.22 -5.93
C SER A 90 -9.48 14.72 -6.40
N GLY A 91 -10.43 13.80 -6.64
CA GLY A 91 -11.77 14.15 -7.15
C GLY A 91 -11.79 14.59 -8.61
N VAL A 92 -10.67 14.46 -9.34
CA VAL A 92 -10.56 14.81 -10.78
C VAL A 92 -11.59 14.06 -11.62
N LEU A 93 -11.94 12.84 -11.22
CA LEU A 93 -12.89 11.97 -11.90
C LEU A 93 -14.32 12.03 -11.33
N GLY A 94 -14.60 12.89 -10.34
CA GLY A 94 -15.89 12.98 -9.66
C GLY A 94 -16.00 12.10 -8.40
N ASP A 95 -17.20 11.60 -8.08
CA ASP A 95 -17.43 10.73 -6.91
C ASP A 95 -16.90 9.32 -7.17
N CYS A 96 -15.61 9.13 -6.88
CA CYS A 96 -14.88 7.88 -7.11
C CYS A 96 -14.85 6.99 -5.86
N ARG A 97 -15.77 7.18 -4.91
CA ARG A 97 -15.80 6.41 -3.65
C ARG A 97 -15.85 4.90 -3.86
N ALA A 98 -16.48 4.45 -4.93
CA ALA A 98 -16.51 3.03 -5.31
C ALA A 98 -15.17 2.56 -5.91
N ASP A 99 -14.43 3.45 -6.58
CA ASP A 99 -13.20 3.14 -7.31
C ASP A 99 -11.99 2.97 -6.39
N PHE A 100 -12.03 3.48 -5.15
CA PHE A 100 -11.00 3.22 -4.14
C PHE A 100 -10.80 1.72 -3.83
N LYS A 101 -11.77 0.87 -4.17
CA LYS A 101 -11.68 -0.58 -3.99
C LYS A 101 -11.17 -1.32 -5.24
N SER A 102 -10.93 -0.62 -6.34
CA SER A 102 -10.55 -1.24 -7.61
C SER A 102 -9.09 -1.72 -7.63
N LEU A 103 -8.23 -1.12 -6.82
CA LEU A 103 -6.83 -1.52 -6.63
C LEU A 103 -6.65 -2.18 -5.25
N ASP A 104 -7.33 -3.30 -5.05
CA ASP A 104 -7.21 -4.11 -3.83
C ASP A 104 -5.87 -4.85 -3.75
N GLU A 105 -5.63 -5.60 -2.67
CA GLU A 105 -4.34 -6.27 -2.43
C GLU A 105 -3.99 -7.24 -3.57
N THR A 106 -4.98 -7.93 -4.13
CA THR A 106 -4.79 -8.89 -5.21
C THR A 106 -4.50 -8.18 -6.52
N ALA A 107 -5.26 -7.13 -6.85
CA ALA A 107 -5.06 -6.32 -8.04
C ALA A 107 -3.70 -5.61 -8.02
N LEU A 108 -3.28 -5.11 -6.86
CA LEU A 108 -1.98 -4.45 -6.69
C LEU A 108 -0.82 -5.42 -6.90
N ILE A 109 -0.89 -6.65 -6.37
CA ILE A 109 0.13 -7.68 -6.61
C ILE A 109 0.16 -8.07 -8.08
N ALA A 110 -1.01 -8.32 -8.70
CA ALA A 110 -1.08 -8.67 -10.11
C ALA A 110 -0.49 -7.58 -11.02
N LEU A 111 -0.80 -6.31 -10.72
CA LEU A 111 -0.23 -5.16 -11.42
C LEU A 111 1.30 -5.09 -11.24
N GLY A 112 1.81 -5.32 -10.03
CA GLY A 112 3.25 -5.36 -9.77
C GLY A 112 3.97 -6.43 -10.58
N ILE A 113 3.41 -7.63 -10.65
CA ILE A 113 3.96 -8.72 -11.48
C ILE A 113 4.01 -8.28 -12.94
N LEU A 114 2.92 -7.74 -13.47
CA LEU A 114 2.87 -7.28 -14.85
C LEU A 114 3.90 -6.19 -15.16
N LEU A 115 4.12 -5.26 -14.22
CA LEU A 115 5.10 -4.19 -14.39
C LEU A 115 6.54 -4.71 -14.37
N GLU A 116 6.87 -5.65 -13.49
CA GLU A 116 8.21 -6.26 -13.45
C GLU A 116 8.48 -7.08 -14.70
N GLU A 117 7.51 -7.89 -15.15
CA GLU A 117 7.63 -8.67 -16.37
C GLU A 117 7.72 -7.77 -17.61
N ALA A 118 6.92 -6.68 -17.67
CA ALA A 118 7.00 -5.72 -18.76
C ALA A 118 8.35 -4.97 -18.77
N ALA A 119 8.89 -4.64 -17.60
CA ALA A 119 10.22 -4.02 -17.48
C ALA A 119 11.32 -4.98 -17.92
N ALA A 120 11.28 -6.24 -17.46
CA ALA A 120 12.23 -7.28 -17.86
C ALA A 120 12.17 -7.57 -19.36
N GLN A 121 10.98 -7.57 -19.95
CA GLN A 121 10.79 -7.72 -21.40
C GLN A 121 11.34 -6.51 -22.17
N SER A 122 11.12 -5.29 -21.67
CA SER A 122 11.50 -4.06 -22.37
C SER A 122 13.00 -3.74 -22.24
N LEU A 123 13.64 -4.13 -21.14
CA LEU A 123 15.03 -3.82 -20.84
C LEU A 123 16.03 -4.88 -21.35
N GLU A 124 15.53 -5.98 -21.95
CA GLU A 124 16.29 -7.19 -22.30
C GLU A 124 17.00 -7.83 -21.08
N GLN A 125 17.56 -9.04 -21.23
CA GLN A 125 18.15 -9.81 -20.12
C GLN A 125 19.30 -9.08 -19.39
N THR A 126 19.99 -8.16 -20.07
CA THR A 126 21.16 -7.46 -19.54
C THR A 126 20.83 -6.04 -19.06
N GLY A 127 19.67 -5.48 -19.40
CA GLY A 127 19.34 -4.07 -19.13
C GLY A 127 19.96 -3.08 -20.11
N ASP A 128 20.65 -3.57 -21.16
CA ASP A 128 21.44 -2.72 -22.07
C ASP A 128 20.57 -1.74 -22.86
N LEU A 129 19.31 -2.10 -23.13
CA LEU A 129 18.35 -1.23 -23.82
C LEU A 129 17.92 0.00 -23.00
N ALA A 130 18.12 0.03 -21.68
CA ALA A 130 17.77 1.19 -20.85
C ALA A 130 18.55 2.45 -21.25
N PHE A 131 19.72 2.28 -21.87
CA PHE A 131 20.66 3.35 -22.19
C PHE A 131 20.81 3.60 -23.69
N VAL A 132 20.08 2.86 -24.53
CA VAL A 132 20.15 3.02 -25.99
C VAL A 132 18.99 3.89 -26.44
N GLU A 133 19.31 5.02 -27.07
CA GLU A 133 18.32 5.85 -27.76
C GLU A 133 17.80 5.05 -28.97
N GLY A 134 16.48 4.91 -29.08
CA GLY A 134 15.86 4.18 -30.18
C GLY A 134 16.27 4.81 -31.52
N LEU A 135 16.91 4.02 -32.38
CA LEU A 135 17.10 4.43 -33.76
C LEU A 135 15.71 4.53 -34.38
N GLU A 136 15.23 5.75 -34.60
CA GLU A 136 14.11 5.97 -35.50
C GLU A 136 14.52 5.33 -36.83
N LEU A 137 13.88 4.22 -37.18
CA LEU A 137 13.94 3.69 -38.52
C LEU A 137 13.31 4.76 -39.39
N GLN A 138 14.17 5.61 -39.94
CA GLN A 138 13.85 6.50 -41.01
C GLN A 138 13.45 5.60 -42.19
N GLU A 139 12.16 5.26 -42.25
CA GLU A 139 11.54 4.70 -43.45
C GLU A 139 11.76 5.74 -44.55
N GLY A 140 12.83 5.52 -45.30
CA GLY A 140 13.23 6.36 -46.40
C GLY A 140 12.30 6.16 -47.58
N LEU A 141 11.69 7.29 -47.98
CA LEU A 141 11.22 7.68 -49.33
C LEU A 141 9.95 7.04 -49.87
#